data_AF-L8GIR0-F1
#
_entry.id   AF-L8GIR0-F1
#
_cell.length_a   1.000
_cell.length_b   1.000
_cell.length_c   1.000
_cell.angle_alpha   90.00
_cell.angle_beta   90.00
_cell.angle_gamma   90.00
#
_symmetry.space_group_name_H-M   'P 1'
#
loop_
_entity.id
_entity.type
_entity.pdbx_description
1 polymer ?
#
loop_
_entity_poly.entity_id
_entity_poly.type
_entity_poly.pdbx_seq_one_letter_code
_entity_poly.pdbx_strand_id
1 'polypeptide(L)' 'MTSTSSAPDGLGTDMMVALGAKERTEEEYRQLLQSAGLELAQVLAPQQQLNLVEARPTQTNA' A
#
# COMPACT_ATOMS: atom_id res chain seq x y z
N MET A 1 -0.17 -5.06 -22.02
CA MET A 1 -0.22 -5.16 -20.54
C MET A 1 -0.11 -3.74 -20.02
N THR A 2 -1.24 -3.11 -19.70
CA THR A 2 -1.30 -1.71 -19.25
C THR A 2 -1.18 -1.67 -17.74
N SER A 3 0.04 -1.46 -17.26
CA SER A 3 0.29 -1.12 -15.86
C SER A 3 -0.16 0.33 -15.64
N THR A 4 -1.34 0.51 -15.04
CA THR A 4 -1.81 1.82 -14.57
C THR A 4 -1.14 2.11 -13.23
N SER A 5 0.01 2.80 -13.24
CA SER A 5 0.56 3.45 -12.06
C SER A 5 0.19 4.92 -12.12
N SER A 6 -0.78 5.34 -11.29
CA SER A 6 -1.27 6.72 -11.21
C SER A 6 -1.01 7.29 -9.81
N ALA A 7 0.23 7.22 -9.33
CA ALA A 7 0.67 8.17 -8.31
C ALA A 7 1.20 9.42 -9.05
N PRO A 8 0.85 10.66 -8.64
CA PRO A 8 1.48 11.84 -9.21
C PRO A 8 2.99 11.74 -8.94
N ASP A 9 3.80 11.85 -9.99
CA ASP A 9 5.21 11.45 -10.04
C ASP A 9 6.14 12.06 -8.95
N GLY A 10 5.65 13.02 -8.16
CA GLY A 10 6.40 13.71 -7.09
C GLY A 10 6.37 13.04 -5.71
N LEU A 11 5.26 12.42 -5.28
CA LEU A 11 5.11 12.00 -3.87
C LEU A 11 6.14 10.95 -3.43
N GLY A 12 6.46 9.99 -4.30
CA GLY A 12 7.49 8.98 -4.00
C GLY A 12 8.88 9.60 -3.80
N THR A 13 9.18 10.66 -4.54
CA THR A 13 10.45 11.40 -4.42
C THR A 13 10.46 12.24 -3.14
N ASP A 14 9.35 12.92 -2.83
CA ASP A 14 9.21 13.74 -1.63
C ASP A 14 9.38 12.90 -0.35
N MET A 15 8.75 11.72 -0.30
CA MET A 15 8.87 10.79 0.82
C MET A 15 10.30 10.28 1.01
N MET A 16 11.02 10.02 -0.09
CA MET A 16 12.42 9.60 -0.04
C MET A 16 13.32 10.72 0.50
N VAL A 17 13.16 11.94 0.01
CA VAL A 17 14.01 13.08 0.40
C VAL A 17 13.75 13.53 1.82
N ALA A 18 12.48 13.62 2.23
CA ALA A 18 12.11 14.17 3.53
C ALA A 18 12.23 13.16 4.68
N LEU A 19 11.92 11.89 4.41
CA LEU A 19 11.75 10.87 5.47
C LEU A 19 12.61 9.62 5.27
N GLY A 20 13.34 9.51 4.16
CA GLY A 20 14.00 8.25 3.77
C GLY A 20 12.99 7.11 3.51
N ALA A 21 11.73 7.47 3.25
CA ALA A 21 10.63 6.53 3.07
C ALA A 21 10.38 6.26 1.58
N LYS A 22 9.46 5.34 1.29
CA LYS A 22 8.99 5.07 -0.07
C LYS A 22 7.48 4.86 -0.08
N GLU A 23 6.87 5.23 -1.20
CA GLU A 23 5.55 4.72 -1.56
C GLU A 23 5.65 3.23 -1.86
N ARG A 24 4.58 2.49 -1.55
CA ARG A 24 4.53 1.04 -1.71
C ARG A 24 3.50 0.66 -2.77
N THR A 25 3.87 -0.33 -3.57
CA THR A 25 2.94 -1.08 -4.42
C THR A 25 2.00 -1.93 -3.55
N GLU A 26 0.90 -2.40 -4.14
CA GLU A 26 -0.04 -3.31 -3.44
C GLU A 26 0.66 -4.58 -2.93
N GLU A 27 1.56 -5.15 -3.72
CA GLU A 27 2.28 -6.38 -3.34
C GLU A 27 3.21 -6.13 -2.14
N GLU A 28 3.88 -4.98 -2.09
CA GLU A 28 4.69 -4.60 -0.93
C GLU A 28 3.83 -4.37 0.31
N TYR A 29 2.61 -3.84 0.16
CA TYR A 29 1.65 -3.76 1.26
C TYR A 29 1.19 -5.15 1.71
N ARG A 30 0.92 -6.07 0.79
CA ARG A 30 0.54 -7.46 1.11
C ARG A 30 1.62 -8.15 1.95
N GLN A 31 2.87 -8.04 1.54
CA GLN A 31 4.01 -8.61 2.27
C GLN A 31 4.20 -7.98 3.65
N LEU A 32 4.09 -6.64 3.73
CA LEU A 32 4.18 -5.92 5.00
C LEU A 32 3.09 -6.36 5.98
N LEU A 33 1.83 -6.41 5.52
CA LEU A 33 0.70 -6.82 6.35
C LEU A 33 0.83 -8.27 6.81
N GLN A 34 1.25 -9.18 5.92
CA GLN A 34 1.47 -10.58 6.27
C GLN A 34 2.52 -10.73 7.38
N SER A 35 3.62 -9.97 7.30
CA SER A 35 4.65 -9.98 8.35
C SER A 35 4.15 -9.48 9.72
N ALA A 36 3.06 -8.71 9.72
CA ALA A 36 2.41 -8.17 10.91
C ALA A 36 1.21 -9.01 11.41
N GLY A 37 0.96 -10.19 10.82
CA GLY A 37 -0.20 -11.02 11.18
C GLY A 37 -1.55 -10.48 10.66
N LEU A 38 -1.50 -9.68 9.60
CA LEU A 38 -2.67 -9.11 8.93
C LEU A 38 -2.76 -9.64 7.49
N GLU A 39 -3.97 -9.70 6.95
CA GLU A 39 -4.21 -9.92 5.53
C GLU A 39 -4.80 -8.67 4.88
N LEU A 40 -4.37 -8.38 3.65
CA LEU A 40 -4.91 -7.29 2.84
C LEU A 40 -6.33 -7.65 2.41
N ALA A 41 -7.33 -6.92 2.90
CA ALA A 41 -8.74 -7.16 2.59
C ALA A 41 -9.13 -6.50 1.26
N GLN A 42 -8.79 -5.22 1.08
CA GLN A 42 -9.02 -4.49 -0.17
C GLN A 42 -8.18 -3.20 -0.24
N VAL A 43 -7.99 -2.72 -1.46
CA VAL A 43 -7.46 -1.37 -1.73
C VAL A 43 -8.56 -0.58 -2.43
N LEU A 44 -9.00 0.50 -1.80
CA LEU A 44 -9.96 1.43 -2.39
C LEU A 44 -9.18 2.61 -2.96
N ALA A 45 -9.39 2.89 -4.24
CA ALA A 45 -8.87 4.07 -4.93
C ALA A 45 -10.00 5.09 -5.09
N PRO A 46 -10.36 5.86 -4.04
CA PRO A 46 -11.21 7.02 -4.24
C PRO A 46 -10.52 7.91 -5.29
N GLN A 47 -11.26 8.72 -6.05
CA GLN A 47 -10.71 9.64 -7.07
C GLN A 47 -9.89 10.79 -6.44
N GLN A 48 -9.00 10.46 -5.51
CA GLN A 48 -8.17 11.32 -4.67
C GLN A 48 -6.71 10.84 -4.77
N GLN A 49 -5.81 11.63 -4.18
CA GLN A 49 -4.37 11.42 -4.26
C GLN A 49 -3.86 10.19 -3.45
N LEU A 50 -4.64 9.71 -2.48
CA LEU A 50 -4.27 8.59 -1.61
C LEU A 50 -5.27 7.44 -1.73
N ASN A 51 -4.75 6.22 -1.73
CA ASN A 51 -5.54 5.01 -1.64
C ASN A 51 -5.81 4.65 -0.17
N LEU A 52 -6.98 4.08 0.11
CA LEU A 52 -7.31 3.49 1.40
C LEU A 52 -6.99 1.99 1.36
N VAL A 53 -6.12 1.55 2.26
CA VAL A 53 -5.74 0.14 2.43
C VAL A 53 -6.48 -0.41 3.65
N GLU A 54 -7.35 -1.40 3.43
CA GLU A 54 -8.04 -2.10 4.51
C GLU A 54 -7.37 -3.45 4.77
N ALA A 55 -7.08 -3.73 6.04
CA ALA A 55 -6.48 -4.98 6.49
C ALA A 55 -7.26 -5.57 7.67
N ARG A 56 -7.26 -6.89 7.79
CA ARG A 56 -7.90 -7.61 8.89
C ARG A 56 -6.94 -8.66 9.48
N PRO A 57 -7.12 -9.10 10.73
CA PRO A 57 -6.29 -10.16 11.30
C PRO A 57 -6.32 -11.41 10.42
N THR A 58 -5.16 -12.02 10.18
CA THR A 58 -5.14 -13.37 9.62
C THR A 58 -5.85 -14.29 10.60
N GLN A 59 -6.85 -15.05 10.17
CA GLN A 59 -7.51 -16.03 11.03
C GLN A 59 -6.47 -17.09 11.44
N THR A 60 -5.85 -16.90 12.61
CA THR A 60 -5.18 -17.98 13.31
C THR A 60 -6.31 -18.84 13.87
N ASN A 61 -6.55 -20.01 13.27
CA ASN A 61 -7.37 -21.03 13.93
C ASN A 61 -6.80 -21.24 15.33
N ALA A 62 -7.60 -20.88 16.34
CA ALA A 62 -7.35 -21.22 17.73
C ALA A 62 -7.64 -22.71 17.96
#